data_AF-E4ZTF1-F1
#
_entry.id   AF-E4ZTF1-F1
#
_cell.length_a   1.000
_cell.length_b   1.000
_cell.length_c   1.000
_cell.angle_alpha   90.00
_cell.angle_beta   90.00
_cell.angle_gamma   90.00
#
_symmetry.space_group_name_H-M   'P 1'
#
loop_
_entity.id
_entity.type
_entity.pdbx_description
1 polymer ?
#
loop_
_entity_poly.entity_id
_entity_poly.type
_entity_poly.pdbx_seq_one_letter_code
_entity_poly.pdbx_strand_id
1 'polypeptide(L)'
;MNPLGEVSPPQGPTHLAAGHAPPTPPHDNPLDDIYHSAPPSPTAPNTLPAHPRAHEILSDLPSRQRALDTDAYREGLANNKGQYLQAGFDEGYALGASLGLRVGWILGVLQGFEAAWKGVDERVFEEVRGLRELAQKELGLQELCGKSG
;
A
#
# COMPACT_ATOMS: atom_id res chain seq x y z
N MET A 1 -13.95 44.54 -17.26
CA MET A 1 -13.26 44.79 -15.97
C MET A 1 -13.24 43.49 -15.18
N ASN A 2 -12.06 42.88 -15.12
CA ASN A 2 -11.49 41.80 -14.27
C ASN A 2 -12.37 40.69 -13.65
N PRO A 3 -12.14 39.43 -14.05
CA PRO A 3 -12.48 38.21 -13.32
C PRO A 3 -11.22 37.53 -12.74
N LEU A 4 -10.89 37.72 -11.46
CA LEU A 4 -9.90 36.91 -10.72
C LEU A 4 -10.24 37.00 -9.22
N GLY A 5 -10.97 36.01 -8.71
CA GLY A 5 -11.19 35.78 -7.28
C GLY A 5 -10.49 34.49 -6.89
N GLU A 6 -9.20 34.61 -6.58
CA GLU A 6 -8.32 33.55 -6.10
C GLU A 6 -8.80 33.08 -4.72
N VAL A 7 -9.27 31.83 -4.59
CA VAL A 7 -9.61 31.23 -3.29
C VAL A 7 -8.42 30.36 -2.86
N SER A 8 -7.59 30.88 -1.97
CA SER A 8 -6.48 30.15 -1.34
C SER A 8 -6.98 28.92 -0.57
N PRO A 9 -6.29 27.76 -0.66
CA PRO A 9 -6.56 26.63 0.23
C PRO A 9 -5.99 26.91 1.63
N PRO A 10 -6.69 26.52 2.72
CA PRO A 10 -6.16 26.67 4.07
C PRO A 10 -4.98 25.72 4.29
N GLN A 11 -3.78 26.28 4.43
CA GLN A 11 -2.60 25.58 4.93
C GLN A 11 -2.72 25.43 6.45
N GLY A 12 -3.41 24.39 6.89
CA GLY A 12 -3.40 23.93 8.28
C GLY A 12 -2.64 22.59 8.37
N PRO A 13 -1.83 22.36 9.42
CA PRO A 13 -1.13 21.09 9.59
C PRO A 13 -2.13 19.98 9.93
N THR A 14 -2.18 18.95 9.08
CA THR A 14 -2.96 17.72 9.29
C THR A 14 -2.46 17.00 10.54
N HIS A 15 -3.25 17.04 11.62
CA HIS A 15 -2.92 16.40 12.90
C HIS A 15 -3.21 14.89 12.80
N LEU A 16 -2.19 14.09 12.49
CA LEU A 16 -2.25 12.63 12.66
C LEU A 16 -2.13 12.30 14.14
N ALA A 17 -3.08 11.53 14.68
CA ALA A 17 -3.15 11.16 16.09
C ALA A 17 -1.90 10.37 16.52
N ALA A 18 -0.97 11.04 17.22
CA ALA A 18 0.11 10.39 17.92
C ALA A 18 -0.46 9.72 19.19
N GLY A 19 -0.45 8.39 19.20
CA GLY A 19 -0.69 7.61 20.42
C GLY A 19 0.34 7.95 21.50
N HIS A 20 -0.10 7.84 22.76
CA HIS A 20 0.64 8.09 23.99
C HIS A 20 2.14 7.71 23.94
N ALA A 21 3.01 8.71 23.99
CA ALA A 21 4.40 8.52 24.41
C ALA A 21 4.49 8.73 25.95
N PRO A 22 5.28 7.92 26.68
CA PRO A 22 5.47 8.11 28.13
C PRO A 22 6.21 9.43 28.44
N PRO A 23 6.07 9.99 29.66
CA PRO A 23 6.69 11.26 30.03
C PRO A 23 8.21 11.15 29.95
N THR A 24 8.82 12.11 29.25
CA THR A 24 10.27 12.28 29.15
C THR A 24 10.83 12.61 30.54
N PRO A 25 11.89 11.92 31.03
CA PRO A 25 12.60 12.36 32.23
C PRO A 25 13.32 13.69 31.95
N PRO A 26 13.57 14.53 32.97
CA PRO A 26 14.34 15.75 32.78
C PRO A 26 15.77 15.36 32.40
N HIS A 27 16.17 15.67 31.18
CA HIS A 27 17.56 15.52 30.77
C HIS A 27 18.36 16.70 31.32
N ASP A 28 19.08 16.44 32.42
CA ASP A 28 20.27 17.22 32.77
C ASP A 28 21.29 17.06 31.63
N ASN A 29 21.92 18.18 31.31
CA ASN A 29 22.71 18.48 30.12
C ASN A 29 23.63 17.32 29.65
N PRO A 30 23.43 16.74 28.44
CA PRO A 30 24.18 15.58 27.95
C PRO A 30 25.64 15.87 27.54
N LEU A 31 26.17 17.06 27.88
CA LEU A 31 27.56 17.46 27.63
C LEU A 31 28.39 17.67 28.91
N ASP A 32 27.81 17.48 30.10
CA ASP A 32 28.51 17.78 31.37
C ASP A 32 29.46 16.67 31.86
N ASP A 33 29.34 15.44 31.34
CA ASP A 33 30.15 14.29 31.76
C ASP A 33 31.53 14.17 31.06
N ILE A 34 31.81 15.00 30.05
CA ILE A 34 33.02 14.84 29.22
C ILE A 34 34.24 15.57 29.80
N TYR A 35 34.04 16.58 30.64
CA TYR A 35 35.13 17.50 31.04
C TYR A 35 35.44 17.58 32.54
N HIS A 36 34.85 16.76 33.42
CA HIS A 36 35.02 16.90 34.88
C HIS A 36 35.88 15.83 35.59
N SER A 37 36.74 15.07 34.90
CA SER A 37 37.67 14.18 35.59
C SER A 37 38.99 13.98 34.85
N ALA A 38 39.86 15.00 34.88
CA ALA A 38 41.28 14.80 34.66
C ALA A 38 42.06 15.21 35.93
N PRO A 39 42.78 14.28 36.59
CA PRO A 39 43.65 14.58 37.72
C PRO A 39 44.88 15.41 37.28
N PRO A 40 45.54 16.15 38.19
CA PRO A 40 46.66 17.02 37.87
C PRO A 40 47.86 16.26 37.26
N SER A 41 48.49 16.91 36.27
CA SER A 41 49.55 16.47 35.36
C SER A 41 50.71 15.64 35.95
N PRO A 42 51.37 14.82 35.10
CA PRO A 42 52.81 14.62 35.17
C PRO A 42 53.53 15.19 33.93
N THR A 43 54.54 16.00 34.19
CA THR A 43 55.48 16.59 33.24
C THR A 43 56.42 15.54 32.64
N ALA A 44 56.50 15.40 31.30
CA ALA A 44 57.72 15.00 30.57
C ALA A 44 57.56 15.19 29.04
N PRO A 45 58.61 15.67 28.32
CA PRO A 45 58.52 16.01 26.91
C PRO A 45 58.91 14.82 26.02
N ASN A 46 58.15 14.53 24.97
CA ASN A 46 58.75 13.99 23.75
C ASN A 46 57.88 14.22 22.51
N THR A 47 58.37 15.09 21.64
CA THR A 47 58.06 15.24 20.22
C THR A 47 57.97 13.90 19.50
N LEU A 48 56.86 13.61 18.79
CA LEU A 48 56.79 12.81 17.55
C LEU A 48 55.46 13.12 16.81
N PRO A 49 55.44 13.12 15.47
CA PRO A 49 54.39 13.75 14.67
C PRO A 49 53.12 12.90 14.52
N ALA A 50 51.97 13.57 14.50
CA ALA A 50 50.66 13.00 14.23
C ALA A 50 50.65 12.19 12.91
N HIS A 51 50.37 10.89 13.02
CA HIS A 51 49.84 10.12 11.91
C HIS A 51 48.33 10.35 11.84
N PRO A 52 47.78 10.97 10.79
CA PRO A 52 46.38 10.82 10.49
C PRO A 52 46.20 9.51 9.70
N ARG A 53 45.01 8.92 9.77
CA ARG A 53 44.44 7.99 8.77
C ARG A 53 44.81 6.50 8.89
N ALA A 54 43.84 5.74 9.40
CA ALA A 54 43.42 4.45 8.84
C ALA A 54 42.16 3.93 9.55
N HIS A 55 42.05 4.14 10.86
CA HIS A 55 41.02 3.51 11.69
C HIS A 55 39.63 4.17 11.59
N GLU A 56 39.54 5.48 11.36
CA GLU A 56 38.25 6.18 11.20
C GLU A 56 37.55 5.88 9.86
N ILE A 57 38.32 5.61 8.80
CA ILE A 57 37.77 5.35 7.44
C ILE A 57 37.20 3.93 7.34
N LEU A 58 37.66 2.98 8.19
CA LEU A 58 37.25 1.58 8.14
C LEU A 58 35.97 1.26 8.96
N SER A 59 35.62 2.06 9.96
CA SER A 59 34.52 1.77 10.91
C SER A 59 33.12 2.00 10.32
N ASP A 60 32.99 2.95 9.39
CA ASP A 60 31.69 3.33 8.80
C ASP A 60 31.24 2.45 7.62
N LEU A 61 32.15 1.68 7.02
CA LEU A 61 31.82 0.80 5.89
C LEU A 61 30.82 -0.31 6.27
N PRO A 62 30.98 -1.05 7.40
CA PRO A 62 30.00 -2.03 7.85
C PRO A 62 28.62 -1.43 8.16
N SER A 63 28.59 -0.24 8.75
CA SER A 63 27.34 0.47 9.05
C SER A 63 26.64 0.93 7.78
N ARG A 64 27.40 1.43 6.81
CA ARG A 64 26.91 1.82 5.48
C ARG A 64 26.40 0.62 4.70
N GLN A 65 27.07 -0.52 4.78
CA GLN A 65 26.61 -1.77 4.16
C GLN A 65 25.28 -2.22 4.77
N ARG A 66 25.14 -2.20 6.10
CA ARG A 66 23.84 -2.52 6.75
C ARG A 66 22.73 -1.56 6.33
N ALA A 67 23.03 -0.27 6.18
CA ALA A 67 22.07 0.71 5.70
C ALA A 67 21.64 0.40 4.25
N LEU A 68 22.59 0.11 3.35
CA LEU A 68 22.32 -0.27 1.96
C LEU A 68 21.52 -1.57 1.87
N ASP A 69 21.87 -2.60 2.65
CA ASP A 69 21.16 -3.88 2.66
C ASP A 69 19.72 -3.72 3.18
N THR A 70 19.54 -2.87 4.20
CA THR A 70 18.21 -2.55 4.76
C THR A 70 17.36 -1.77 3.77
N ASP A 71 17.96 -0.80 3.07
CA ASP A 71 17.30 -0.04 2.01
C ASP A 71 16.94 -0.93 0.82
N ALA A 72 17.83 -1.81 0.38
CA ALA A 72 17.56 -2.78 -0.69
C ALA A 72 16.44 -3.76 -0.31
N TYR A 73 16.39 -4.23 0.94
CA TYR A 73 15.30 -5.09 1.42
C TYR A 73 13.96 -4.35 1.47
N ARG A 74 13.95 -3.09 1.93
CA ARG A 74 12.76 -2.23 1.94
C ARG A 74 12.26 -1.92 0.53
N GLU A 75 13.17 -1.55 -0.36
CA GLU A 75 12.89 -1.30 -1.76
C GLU A 75 12.36 -2.57 -2.44
N GLY A 76 12.98 -3.73 -2.19
CA GLY A 76 12.50 -5.01 -2.68
C GLY A 76 11.08 -5.33 -2.21
N LEU A 77 10.77 -5.12 -0.93
CA LEU A 77 9.41 -5.31 -0.40
C LEU A 77 8.40 -4.31 -0.98
N ALA A 78 8.78 -3.05 -1.15
CA ALA A 78 7.92 -2.01 -1.69
C ALA A 78 7.64 -2.24 -3.19
N ASN A 79 8.68 -2.51 -3.97
CA ASN A 79 8.57 -2.75 -5.42
C ASN A 79 7.77 -4.01 -5.71
N ASN A 80 8.00 -5.11 -4.99
CA ASN A 80 7.25 -6.35 -5.19
C ASN A 80 5.76 -6.21 -4.82
N LYS A 81 5.42 -5.45 -3.76
CA LYS A 81 4.02 -5.24 -3.39
C LYS A 81 3.27 -4.38 -4.39
N GLY A 82 3.93 -3.38 -5.00
CA GLY A 82 3.31 -2.51 -6.00
C GLY A 82 3.21 -3.14 -7.39
N GLN A 83 4.26 -3.85 -7.84
CA GLN A 83 4.36 -4.33 -9.22
C GLN A 83 3.26 -5.30 -9.63
N TYR A 84 2.90 -6.25 -8.76
CA TYR A 84 1.91 -7.28 -9.12
C TYR A 84 0.48 -6.93 -8.74
N LEU A 85 0.29 -5.98 -7.82
CA LEU A 85 -1.05 -5.62 -7.35
C LEU A 85 -1.84 -4.89 -8.44
N GLN A 86 -1.22 -3.91 -9.09
CA GLN A 86 -1.91 -3.13 -10.11
C GLN A 86 -2.11 -3.93 -11.40
N ALA A 87 -1.10 -4.70 -11.83
CA ALA A 87 -1.22 -5.59 -12.99
C ALA A 87 -2.32 -6.65 -12.79
N GLY A 88 -2.36 -7.29 -11.61
CA GLY A 88 -3.41 -8.26 -11.29
C GLY A 88 -4.80 -7.63 -11.17
N PHE A 89 -4.90 -6.39 -10.68
CA PHE A 89 -6.15 -5.66 -10.66
C PHE A 89 -6.63 -5.30 -12.07
N ASP A 90 -5.76 -4.78 -12.93
CA ASP A 90 -6.12 -4.36 -14.28
C ASP A 90 -6.58 -5.56 -15.13
N GLU A 91 -5.89 -6.69 -15.02
CA GLU A 91 -6.28 -7.94 -15.67
C GLU A 91 -7.61 -8.48 -15.13
N GLY A 92 -7.76 -8.53 -13.80
CA GLY A 92 -8.99 -8.97 -13.14
C GLY A 92 -10.19 -8.06 -13.45
N TYR A 93 -9.97 -6.76 -13.56
CA TYR A 93 -10.99 -5.77 -13.90
C TYR A 93 -11.48 -5.95 -15.34
N ALA A 94 -10.56 -6.06 -16.31
CA ALA A 94 -10.90 -6.29 -17.70
C ALA A 94 -11.65 -7.62 -17.89
N LEU A 95 -11.17 -8.70 -17.24
CA LEU A 95 -11.83 -10.00 -17.27
C LEU A 95 -13.24 -9.92 -16.65
N GLY A 96 -13.36 -9.34 -15.46
CA GLY A 96 -14.63 -9.17 -14.76
C GLY A 96 -15.65 -8.35 -15.57
N ALA A 97 -15.21 -7.30 -16.26
CA ALA A 97 -16.05 -6.52 -17.15
C ALA A 97 -16.57 -7.35 -18.34
N SER A 98 -15.69 -8.10 -18.99
CA SER A 98 -16.07 -8.97 -20.13
C SER A 98 -17.05 -10.08 -19.71
N LEU A 99 -16.85 -10.63 -18.51
CA LEU A 99 -17.68 -11.68 -17.94
C LEU A 99 -19.06 -11.13 -17.53
N GLY A 100 -19.07 -10.00 -16.82
CA GLY A 100 -20.29 -9.31 -16.44
C GLY A 100 -21.14 -8.90 -17.64
N LEU A 101 -20.52 -8.47 -18.74
CA LEU A 101 -21.23 -8.15 -19.98
C LEU A 101 -21.92 -9.38 -20.59
N ARG A 102 -21.24 -10.52 -20.63
CA ARG A 102 -21.81 -11.78 -21.15
C ARG A 102 -22.96 -12.28 -20.28
N VAL A 103 -22.76 -12.29 -18.96
CA VAL A 103 -23.80 -12.69 -17.99
C VAL A 103 -25.02 -11.78 -18.09
N GLY A 104 -24.79 -10.46 -18.11
CA GLY A 104 -25.86 -9.48 -18.24
C GLY A 104 -26.65 -9.63 -19.54
N TRP A 105 -25.98 -9.91 -20.66
CA TRP A 105 -26.64 -10.15 -21.94
C TRP A 105 -27.56 -11.39 -21.89
N ILE A 106 -27.06 -12.53 -21.37
CA ILE A 106 -27.85 -13.76 -21.26
C ILE A 106 -29.09 -13.53 -20.39
N LEU A 107 -28.91 -12.95 -19.21
CA LEU A 107 -30.02 -12.69 -18.29
C LEU A 107 -31.02 -11.68 -18.88
N GLY A 108 -30.53 -10.64 -19.57
CA GLY A 108 -31.38 -9.66 -20.23
C GLY A 108 -32.22 -10.25 -21.36
N VAL A 109 -31.65 -11.15 -22.16
CA VAL A 109 -32.38 -11.87 -23.22
C VAL A 109 -33.47 -12.76 -22.61
N LEU A 110 -33.15 -13.53 -21.56
CA LEU A 110 -34.12 -14.39 -20.88
C LEU A 110 -35.25 -13.59 -20.23
N GLN A 111 -34.93 -12.44 -19.62
CA GLN A 111 -35.93 -11.52 -19.07
C GLN A 111 -36.82 -10.93 -20.19
N GLY A 112 -36.25 -10.63 -21.35
CA GLY A 112 -37.00 -10.19 -22.53
C GLY A 112 -37.99 -11.25 -23.02
N PHE A 113 -37.57 -12.52 -23.07
CA PHE A 113 -38.46 -13.62 -23.42
C PHE A 113 -39.57 -13.81 -22.37
N GLU A 114 -39.25 -13.81 -21.09
CA GLU A 114 -40.25 -13.92 -20.01
C GLU A 114 -41.30 -12.81 -20.12
N ALA A 115 -40.88 -11.58 -20.40
CA ALA A 115 -41.78 -10.45 -20.61
C ALA A 115 -42.64 -10.60 -21.87
N ALA A 116 -42.09 -11.16 -22.96
CA ALA A 116 -42.81 -11.34 -24.22
C ALA A 116 -43.89 -12.42 -24.14
N TRP A 117 -43.66 -13.49 -23.36
CA TRP A 117 -44.60 -14.62 -23.24
C TRP A 117 -45.66 -14.41 -22.15
N LYS A 118 -45.46 -13.43 -21.27
CA LYS A 118 -46.39 -13.11 -20.18
C LYS A 118 -47.79 -12.80 -20.73
N GLY A 119 -48.76 -13.66 -20.39
CA GLY A 119 -50.16 -13.52 -20.81
C GLY A 119 -50.45 -13.94 -22.26
N VAL A 120 -49.44 -14.40 -23.01
CA VAL A 120 -49.60 -15.01 -24.35
C VAL A 120 -49.69 -16.52 -24.23
N ASP A 121 -48.71 -17.12 -23.55
CA ASP A 121 -48.66 -18.56 -23.28
C ASP A 121 -48.06 -18.81 -21.89
N GLU A 122 -48.90 -19.27 -20.97
CA GLU A 122 -48.52 -19.50 -19.58
C GLU A 122 -47.50 -20.66 -19.45
N ARG A 123 -47.53 -21.64 -20.35
CA ARG A 123 -46.59 -22.77 -20.31
C ARG A 123 -45.19 -22.31 -20.69
N VAL A 124 -45.10 -21.59 -21.82
CA VAL A 124 -43.82 -21.04 -22.29
C VAL A 124 -43.29 -20.00 -21.32
N PHE A 125 -44.17 -19.19 -20.71
CA PHE A 125 -43.79 -18.25 -19.67
C PHE A 125 -43.11 -18.94 -18.48
N GLU A 126 -43.72 -19.99 -17.92
CA GLU A 126 -43.15 -20.73 -16.79
C GLU A 126 -41.86 -21.49 -17.17
N GLU A 127 -41.76 -22.02 -18.39
CA GLU A 127 -40.52 -22.63 -18.90
C GLU A 127 -39.36 -21.61 -18.97
N VAL A 128 -39.61 -20.45 -19.58
CA VAL A 128 -38.60 -19.39 -19.71
C VAL A 128 -38.22 -18.82 -18.34
N ARG A 129 -39.20 -18.69 -17.44
CA ARG A 129 -38.97 -18.28 -16.05
C ARG A 129 -38.08 -19.27 -15.31
N GLY A 130 -38.38 -20.56 -15.40
CA GLY A 130 -37.54 -21.61 -14.80
C GLY A 130 -36.12 -21.60 -15.35
N LEU A 131 -35.96 -21.40 -16.67
CA LEU A 131 -34.66 -21.26 -17.31
C LEU A 131 -33.89 -20.02 -16.81
N ARG A 132 -34.57 -18.89 -16.63
CA ARG A 132 -33.96 -17.67 -16.07
C ARG A 132 -33.49 -17.88 -14.63
N GLU A 133 -34.31 -18.51 -13.80
CA GLU A 133 -33.96 -18.80 -12.40
C GLU A 133 -32.74 -19.72 -12.31
N LEU A 134 -32.66 -20.74 -13.16
CA LEU A 134 -31.50 -21.62 -13.27
C LEU A 134 -30.26 -20.86 -13.77
N ALA A 135 -30.39 -20.06 -14.82
CA ALA A 135 -29.30 -19.23 -15.33
C ALA A 135 -28.78 -18.23 -14.29
N GLN A 136 -29.66 -17.63 -13.48
CA GLN A 136 -29.28 -16.70 -12.43
C GLN A 136 -28.48 -17.40 -11.31
N LYS A 137 -28.81 -18.67 -11.03
CA LYS A 137 -28.05 -19.49 -10.07
C LYS A 137 -26.68 -19.88 -10.63
N GLU A 138 -26.63 -20.38 -11.86
CA GLU A 138 -25.39 -20.88 -12.48
C GLU A 138 -24.40 -19.77 -12.84
N LEU A 139 -24.90 -18.61 -13.29
CA LEU A 139 -24.07 -17.45 -13.63
C LEU A 139 -23.73 -16.59 -12.40
N GLY A 140 -24.12 -17.03 -11.20
CA GLY A 140 -23.72 -16.41 -9.95
C GLY A 140 -22.20 -16.46 -9.76
N LEU A 141 -21.61 -15.38 -9.24
CA LEU A 141 -20.16 -15.23 -9.10
C LEU A 141 -19.49 -16.40 -8.35
N GLN A 142 -20.19 -16.97 -7.36
CA GLN A 142 -19.72 -18.11 -6.57
C GLN A 142 -19.55 -19.38 -7.40
N GLU A 143 -20.49 -19.65 -8.31
CA GLU A 143 -20.46 -20.81 -9.20
C GLU A 143 -19.47 -20.60 -10.35
N LEU A 144 -19.39 -19.36 -10.85
CA LEU A 144 -18.57 -18.99 -11.99
C LEU A 144 -17.07 -18.92 -11.66
N CYS A 145 -16.73 -18.40 -10.46
CA CYS A 145 -15.35 -18.31 -9.99
C CYS A 145 -14.92 -19.51 -9.11
N GLY A 146 -15.85 -20.29 -8.56
CA GLY A 146 -15.56 -21.42 -7.69
C GLY A 146 -15.19 -22.73 -8.41
N LYS A 147 -15.47 -22.83 -9.72
CA LYS A 147 -15.24 -24.05 -10.52
C LYS A 147 -13.88 -24.13 -11.22
N SER A 148 -12.99 -23.16 -11.00
CA SER A 148 -11.68 -23.08 -11.66
C SER A 148 -10.47 -23.36 -10.74
N GLY A 149 -10.67 -24.05 -9.61
CA GLY A 149 -9.61 -24.46 -8.68
C GLY A 149 -9.39 -25.96 -8.68
#